data_AF-A0A954HGK7-F1
#
_entry.id   AF-A0A954HGK7-F1
#
_cell.length_a   1.000
_cell.length_b   1.000
_cell.length_c   1.000
_cell.angle_alpha   90.00
_cell.angle_beta   90.00
_cell.angle_gamma   90.00
#
_symmetry.space_group_name_H-M   'P 1'
#
loop_
_entity.id
_entity.type
_entity.pdbx_description
1 polymer ?
#
loop_
_entity_poly.entity_id
_entity_poly.type
_entity_poly.pdbx_seq_one_letter_code
_entity_poly.pdbx_strand_id
1 'polypeptide(L)'
;GFAARYPGGVYVHRDHKGDKDARPPFEVVEAEKQRKAMKILADSIFAPEIDGTKLNYLAASRWRHWGEESLLRLDYPIHDTVGSMQSMVLSQVLDSMTLSRIVDNEQKVAADADAYTLPEHFTLLTDSVFSEWMKVEKGEFTNRTPLINSYRRNLQRETLRRLCLLVTHGMSAPPDARTLARMKLVELNEKIDQLLKAKGVKLDDYSKAHLMDCQTVIKRALDAEVTVSSAN
;
A
#
# COMPACT_ATOMS: atom_id res chain seq x y z
N GLY A 1 6.99 -10.01 3.01
CA GLY A 1 6.77 -11.09 2.03
C GLY A 1 5.60 -11.99 2.41
N PHE A 2 5.74 -12.85 3.42
CA PHE A 2 4.72 -13.88 3.73
C PHE A 2 3.33 -13.34 4.08
N ALA A 3 3.23 -12.29 4.90
CA ALA A 3 1.93 -11.69 5.26
C ALA A 3 1.15 -11.15 4.04
N ALA A 4 1.84 -10.67 2.99
CA ALA A 4 1.19 -10.16 1.79
C ALA A 4 0.48 -11.22 0.95
N ARG A 5 0.63 -12.52 1.26
CA ARG A 5 -0.08 -13.63 0.61
C ARG A 5 -1.46 -13.92 1.19
N TYR A 6 -1.78 -13.35 2.36
CA TYR A 6 -3.03 -13.62 3.07
C TYR A 6 -4.23 -12.86 2.49
N PRO A 7 -4.13 -11.57 2.09
CA PRO A 7 -5.23 -10.90 1.40
C PRO A 7 -5.62 -11.65 0.12
N GLY A 8 -6.90 -12.03 0.00
CA GLY A 8 -7.38 -12.86 -1.12
C GLY A 8 -6.86 -14.30 -1.11
N GLY A 9 -6.32 -14.75 0.02
CA GLY A 9 -5.75 -16.09 0.18
C GLY A 9 -6.81 -17.19 0.20
N VAL A 10 -6.44 -18.36 -0.33
CA VAL A 10 -7.27 -19.57 -0.35
C VAL A 10 -6.37 -20.77 0.01
N TYR A 11 -6.79 -21.57 0.97
CA TYR A 11 -6.22 -22.88 1.25
C TYR A 11 -6.66 -23.86 0.16
N VAL A 12 -5.70 -24.65 -0.34
CA VAL A 12 -5.96 -25.67 -1.37
C VAL A 12 -5.75 -27.04 -0.75
N HIS A 13 -6.81 -27.83 -0.72
CA HIS A 13 -6.80 -29.21 -0.25
C HIS A 13 -6.84 -30.15 -1.46
N ARG A 14 -6.12 -31.28 -1.39
CA ARG A 14 -6.03 -32.28 -2.47
C ARG A 14 -6.67 -33.62 -2.07
N ASP A 15 -7.60 -33.56 -1.14
CA ASP A 15 -8.36 -34.69 -0.63
C ASP A 15 -9.25 -35.26 -1.76
N HIS A 16 -9.38 -36.58 -1.88
CA HIS A 16 -10.18 -37.23 -2.90
C HIS A 16 -11.61 -37.48 -2.41
N LYS A 17 -12.55 -37.57 -3.36
CA LYS A 17 -13.93 -37.95 -3.06
C LYS A 17 -13.95 -39.36 -2.45
N GLY A 18 -14.38 -39.47 -1.19
CA GLY A 18 -14.44 -40.74 -0.45
C GLY A 18 -13.35 -40.88 0.61
N ASP A 19 -12.39 -39.96 0.69
CA ASP A 19 -11.46 -39.90 1.81
C ASP A 19 -12.21 -39.63 3.12
N LYS A 20 -11.77 -40.26 4.20
CA LYS A 20 -12.29 -39.99 5.54
C LYS A 20 -11.93 -38.54 5.91
N ASP A 21 -12.93 -37.76 6.34
CA ASP A 21 -12.78 -36.34 6.70
C ASP A 21 -12.35 -35.42 5.53
N ALA A 22 -12.72 -35.77 4.28
CA ALA A 22 -12.40 -34.99 3.09
C ALA A 22 -12.88 -33.53 3.19
N ARG A 23 -11.95 -32.59 3.02
CA ARG A 23 -12.23 -31.14 3.03
C ARG A 23 -12.63 -30.64 1.65
N PRO A 24 -13.31 -29.47 1.58
CA PRO A 24 -13.52 -28.78 0.31
C PRO A 24 -12.17 -28.52 -0.39
N PRO A 25 -12.07 -28.62 -1.72
CA PRO A 25 -10.81 -28.36 -2.43
C PRO A 25 -10.26 -26.94 -2.19
N PHE A 26 -11.16 -25.98 -1.92
CA PHE A 26 -10.84 -24.59 -1.68
C PHE A 26 -11.52 -24.11 -0.41
N GLU A 27 -10.74 -23.47 0.45
CA GLU A 27 -11.23 -22.86 1.69
C GLU A 27 -10.65 -21.45 1.77
N VAL A 28 -11.52 -20.44 1.85
CA VAL A 28 -11.10 -19.04 1.93
C VAL A 28 -10.37 -18.82 3.26
N VAL A 29 -9.24 -18.11 3.23
CA VAL A 29 -8.54 -17.72 4.45
C VAL A 29 -9.45 -16.84 5.30
N GLU A 30 -9.52 -17.12 6.59
CA GLU A 30 -10.42 -16.45 7.54
C GLU A 30 -10.19 -14.93 7.55
N ALA A 31 -11.28 -14.16 7.60
CA ALA A 31 -11.24 -12.70 7.49
C ALA A 31 -10.30 -12.06 8.53
N GLU A 32 -10.34 -12.54 9.78
CA GLU A 32 -9.46 -12.08 10.85
C GLU A 32 -7.97 -12.27 10.52
N LYS A 33 -7.59 -13.40 9.90
CA LYS A 33 -6.20 -13.64 9.50
C LYS A 33 -5.76 -12.67 8.40
N GLN A 34 -6.64 -12.34 7.45
CA GLN A 34 -6.35 -11.36 6.41
C GLN A 34 -6.15 -9.96 6.99
N ARG A 35 -7.02 -9.53 7.92
CA ARG A 35 -6.87 -8.26 8.67
C ARG A 35 -5.58 -8.21 9.47
N LYS A 36 -5.27 -9.28 10.21
CA LYS A 36 -4.03 -9.40 10.99
C LYS A 36 -2.79 -9.32 10.08
N ALA A 37 -2.86 -9.92 8.90
CA ALA A 37 -1.79 -9.82 7.92
C ALA A 37 -1.60 -8.38 7.42
N MET A 38 -2.68 -7.66 7.08
CA MET A 38 -2.59 -6.23 6.71
C MET A 38 -2.01 -5.39 7.85
N LYS A 39 -2.40 -5.67 9.10
CA LYS A 39 -1.84 -5.00 10.27
C LYS A 39 -0.33 -5.24 10.41
N ILE A 40 0.15 -6.48 10.24
CA ILE A 40 1.58 -6.79 10.28
C ILE A 40 2.34 -6.02 9.18
N LEU A 41 1.78 -5.94 7.97
CA LEU A 41 2.38 -5.17 6.88
C LEU A 41 2.45 -3.67 7.22
N ALA A 42 1.38 -3.12 7.79
CA ALA A 42 1.33 -1.74 8.24
C ALA A 42 2.41 -1.44 9.29
N ASP A 43 2.48 -2.26 10.34
CA ASP A 43 3.38 -2.06 11.47
C ASP A 43 4.86 -2.30 11.08
N SER A 44 5.13 -3.25 10.18
CA SER A 44 6.51 -3.72 9.92
C SER A 44 7.14 -3.16 8.63
N ILE A 45 6.35 -2.90 7.59
CA ILE A 45 6.86 -2.53 6.25
C ILE A 45 6.56 -1.07 5.93
N PHE A 46 5.36 -0.61 6.28
CA PHE A 46 4.93 0.74 5.94
C PHE A 46 5.49 1.79 6.89
N ALA A 47 5.76 1.45 8.16
CA ALA A 47 6.32 2.35 9.15
C ALA A 47 7.67 1.86 9.71
N PRO A 48 8.74 1.75 8.88
CA PRO A 48 10.02 1.25 9.38
C PRO A 48 10.67 2.26 10.33
N GLU A 49 11.04 1.80 11.52
CA GLU A 49 11.88 2.55 12.44
C GLU A 49 13.35 2.35 12.08
N ILE A 50 14.00 3.41 11.61
CA ILE A 50 15.40 3.36 11.15
C ILE A 50 16.24 4.28 12.03
N ASP A 51 17.18 3.68 12.75
CA ASP A 51 18.21 4.40 13.48
C ASP A 51 19.30 4.85 12.50
N GLY A 52 19.23 6.11 12.09
CA GLY A 52 20.19 6.71 11.16
C GLY A 52 21.65 6.65 11.62
N THR A 53 21.90 6.60 12.94
CA THR A 53 23.26 6.52 13.47
C THR A 53 23.93 5.18 13.17
N LYS A 54 23.12 4.13 12.99
CA LYS A 54 23.60 2.77 12.66
C LYS A 54 23.90 2.59 11.18
N LEU A 55 23.34 3.42 10.30
CA LEU A 55 23.51 3.28 8.85
C LEU A 55 24.98 3.39 8.40
N ASN A 56 25.78 4.19 9.09
CA ASN A 56 27.21 4.32 8.80
C ASN A 56 28.03 3.06 9.11
N TYR A 57 27.45 2.09 9.83
CA TYR A 57 28.10 0.80 10.12
C TYR A 57 27.70 -0.30 9.12
N LEU A 58 26.81 -0.01 8.17
CA LEU A 58 26.38 -0.93 7.10
C LEU A 58 27.31 -0.84 5.89
N ALA A 59 28.63 -1.01 6.12
CA ALA A 59 29.60 -1.00 5.04
C ALA A 59 29.37 -2.19 4.09
N ALA A 60 29.39 -1.93 2.79
CA ALA A 60 29.33 -3.00 1.80
C ALA A 60 30.55 -3.93 1.94
N SER A 61 30.33 -5.23 1.74
CA SER A 61 31.43 -6.18 1.64
C SER A 61 32.34 -5.80 0.47
N ARG A 62 33.65 -5.96 0.64
CA ARG A 62 34.64 -5.82 -0.45
C ARG A 62 35.01 -7.17 -1.08
N TRP A 63 34.33 -8.24 -0.68
CA TRP A 63 34.58 -9.58 -1.17
C TRP A 63 33.97 -9.77 -2.55
N ARG A 64 34.82 -9.85 -3.57
CA ARG A 64 34.40 -10.04 -4.96
C ARG A 64 34.42 -11.51 -5.35
N HIS A 65 33.31 -12.01 -5.86
CA HIS A 65 33.23 -13.31 -6.54
C HIS A 65 32.38 -13.21 -7.80
N TRP A 66 32.39 -14.27 -8.61
CA TRP A 66 31.74 -14.34 -9.93
C TRP A 66 30.20 -14.20 -9.91
N GLY A 67 29.57 -14.17 -8.73
CA GLY A 67 28.14 -13.97 -8.54
C GLY A 67 27.80 -12.67 -7.81
N GLU A 68 28.77 -11.79 -7.59
CA GLU A 68 28.55 -10.48 -6.99
C GLU A 68 28.22 -9.45 -8.09
N GLU A 69 27.24 -8.58 -7.84
CA GLU A 69 27.01 -7.39 -8.66
C GLU A 69 28.05 -6.31 -8.32
N SER A 70 28.59 -5.63 -9.33
CA SER A 70 29.48 -4.48 -9.08
C SER A 70 28.73 -3.37 -8.36
N LEU A 71 29.26 -2.96 -7.20
CA LEU A 71 28.70 -1.87 -6.42
C LEU A 71 28.80 -0.53 -7.17
N LEU A 72 27.65 0.09 -7.44
CA LEU A 72 27.58 1.45 -8.01
C LEU A 72 27.94 2.55 -6.99
N ARG A 73 27.80 2.26 -5.69
CA ARG A 73 28.16 3.13 -4.56
C ARG A 73 28.61 2.31 -3.36
N LEU A 74 29.45 2.88 -2.49
CA LEU A 74 30.03 2.19 -1.33
C LEU A 74 29.18 2.28 -0.05
N ASP A 75 28.31 3.28 0.03
CA ASP A 75 27.42 3.49 1.17
C ASP A 75 26.06 2.78 0.96
N TYR A 76 25.39 2.45 2.06
CA TYR A 76 24.16 1.67 2.02
C TYR A 76 22.97 2.50 1.53
N PRO A 77 22.34 2.17 0.37
CA PRO A 77 21.23 2.94 -0.19
C PRO A 77 19.92 2.63 0.54
N ILE A 78 19.82 3.04 1.81
CA ILE A 78 18.70 2.69 2.69
C ILE A 78 17.33 3.05 2.09
N HIS A 79 17.21 4.19 1.41
CA HIS A 79 15.95 4.61 0.78
C HIS A 79 15.54 3.67 -0.35
N ASP A 80 16.49 3.20 -1.17
CA ASP A 80 16.22 2.30 -2.28
C ASP A 80 15.88 0.91 -1.76
N THR A 81 16.58 0.43 -0.71
CA THR A 81 16.27 -0.84 -0.07
C THR A 81 14.86 -0.84 0.53
N VAL A 82 14.53 0.17 1.35
CA VAL A 82 13.21 0.31 1.97
C VAL A 82 12.13 0.46 0.91
N GLY A 83 12.38 1.31 -0.10
CA GLY A 83 11.46 1.53 -1.21
C GLY A 83 11.20 0.24 -2.01
N SER A 84 12.23 -0.57 -2.25
CA SER A 84 12.11 -1.86 -2.94
C SER A 84 11.24 -2.85 -2.15
N MET A 85 11.46 -2.94 -0.83
CA MET A 85 10.64 -3.81 0.04
C MET A 85 9.18 -3.36 0.07
N GLN A 86 8.94 -2.06 0.20
CA GLN A 86 7.60 -1.47 0.19
C GLN A 86 6.91 -1.69 -1.16
N SER A 87 7.61 -1.43 -2.27
CA SER A 87 7.10 -1.62 -3.63
C SER A 87 6.74 -3.09 -3.90
N MET A 88 7.55 -4.05 -3.43
CA MET A 88 7.23 -5.48 -3.54
C MET A 88 5.93 -5.84 -2.81
N VAL A 89 5.72 -5.31 -1.59
CA VAL A 89 4.47 -5.54 -0.84
C VAL A 89 3.28 -4.87 -1.54
N LEU A 90 3.43 -3.62 -1.99
CA LEU A 90 2.40 -2.90 -2.73
C LEU A 90 2.02 -3.62 -4.03
N SER A 91 3.00 -4.16 -4.76
CA SER A 91 2.75 -4.98 -5.96
C SER A 91 1.92 -6.21 -5.68
N GLN A 92 2.02 -6.79 -4.49
CA GLN A 92 1.28 -7.99 -4.16
C GLN A 92 -0.15 -7.68 -3.69
N VAL A 93 -0.31 -6.66 -2.83
CA VAL A 93 -1.64 -6.32 -2.27
C VAL A 93 -2.53 -5.58 -3.27
N LEU A 94 -1.95 -4.79 -4.18
CA LEU A 94 -2.68 -4.13 -5.27
C LEU A 94 -2.62 -4.91 -6.59
N ASP A 95 -2.15 -6.16 -6.59
CA ASP A 95 -2.14 -7.00 -7.79
C ASP A 95 -3.55 -7.25 -8.30
N SER A 96 -3.76 -7.22 -9.62
CA SER A 96 -5.09 -7.45 -10.21
C SER A 96 -5.67 -8.82 -9.82
N MET A 97 -4.84 -9.87 -9.76
CA MET A 97 -5.30 -11.20 -9.36
C MET A 97 -5.65 -11.26 -7.86
N THR A 98 -4.89 -10.57 -7.02
CA THR A 98 -5.22 -10.44 -5.58
C THR A 98 -6.57 -9.75 -5.41
N LEU A 99 -6.79 -8.62 -6.09
CA LEU A 99 -8.04 -7.86 -6.00
C LEU A 99 -9.22 -8.68 -6.52
N SER A 100 -9.08 -9.38 -7.66
CA SER A 100 -10.12 -10.29 -8.17
C SER A 100 -10.44 -11.41 -7.18
N ARG A 101 -9.42 -12.01 -6.55
CA ARG A 101 -9.63 -13.05 -5.54
C ARG A 101 -10.38 -12.54 -4.32
N ILE A 102 -10.13 -11.31 -3.88
CA ILE A 102 -10.88 -10.73 -2.76
C ILE A 102 -12.37 -10.66 -3.12
N VAL A 103 -12.70 -10.15 -4.31
CA VAL A 103 -14.09 -10.09 -4.81
C VAL A 103 -14.72 -11.48 -4.91
N ASP A 104 -14.03 -12.43 -5.55
CA ASP A 104 -14.55 -13.79 -5.72
C ASP A 104 -14.70 -14.53 -4.39
N ASN A 105 -13.81 -14.29 -3.43
CA ASN A 105 -13.85 -14.96 -2.14
C ASN A 105 -14.98 -14.44 -1.26
N GLU A 106 -15.35 -13.16 -1.37
CA GLU A 106 -16.51 -12.60 -0.69
C GLU A 106 -17.79 -13.40 -1.05
N GLN A 107 -17.95 -13.78 -2.32
CA GLN A 107 -19.09 -14.60 -2.80
C GLN A 107 -19.05 -16.06 -2.33
N LYS A 108 -17.89 -16.55 -1.86
CA LYS A 108 -17.71 -17.93 -1.38
C LYS A 108 -17.92 -18.05 0.13
N VAL A 109 -17.95 -16.92 0.84
CA VAL A 109 -18.27 -16.87 2.26
C VAL A 109 -19.79 -16.77 2.43
N ALA A 110 -20.34 -17.48 3.41
CA ALA A 110 -21.78 -17.42 3.68
C ALA A 110 -22.21 -16.00 4.05
N ALA A 111 -23.41 -15.58 3.64
CA ALA A 111 -23.88 -14.19 3.80
C ALA A 111 -24.00 -13.72 5.27
N ASP A 112 -24.12 -14.67 6.21
CA ASP A 112 -24.17 -14.43 7.65
C ASP A 112 -22.80 -14.57 8.34
N ALA A 113 -21.76 -14.90 7.59
CA ALA A 113 -20.39 -15.03 8.09
C ALA A 113 -19.57 -13.77 7.77
N ASP A 114 -18.56 -13.53 8.61
CA ASP A 114 -17.64 -12.41 8.45
C ASP A 114 -16.71 -12.63 7.23
N ALA A 115 -16.76 -11.68 6.29
CA ALA A 115 -15.99 -11.71 5.04
C ALA A 115 -15.01 -10.54 4.97
N TYR A 116 -13.82 -10.81 4.45
CA TYR A 116 -12.85 -9.76 4.14
C TYR A 116 -13.15 -9.16 2.78
N THR A 117 -13.63 -7.92 2.77
CA THR A 117 -14.19 -7.28 1.56
C THR A 117 -13.17 -6.42 0.84
N LEU A 118 -13.43 -6.15 -0.45
CA LEU A 118 -12.59 -5.26 -1.24
C LEU A 118 -12.57 -3.81 -0.71
N PRO A 119 -13.70 -3.19 -0.30
CA PRO A 119 -13.69 -1.86 0.33
C PRO A 119 -12.88 -1.82 1.63
N GLU A 120 -12.98 -2.86 2.46
CA GLU A 120 -12.18 -2.99 3.68
C GLU A 120 -10.68 -3.05 3.33
N HIS A 121 -10.29 -3.83 2.32
CA HIS A 121 -8.91 -3.94 1.88
C HIS A 121 -8.28 -2.59 1.51
N PHE A 122 -8.97 -1.80 0.69
CA PHE A 122 -8.51 -0.47 0.30
C PHE A 122 -8.44 0.48 1.49
N THR A 123 -9.38 0.40 2.43
CA THR A 123 -9.38 1.23 3.64
C THR A 123 -8.18 0.89 4.53
N LEU A 124 -7.95 -0.39 4.84
CA LEU A 124 -6.80 -0.83 5.62
C LEU A 124 -5.47 -0.40 5.00
N LEU A 125 -5.34 -0.51 3.67
CA LEU A 125 -4.13 -0.08 2.97
C LEU A 125 -3.93 1.44 3.05
N THR A 126 -4.96 2.21 2.69
CA THR A 126 -4.86 3.67 2.61
C THR A 126 -4.70 4.32 3.98
N ASP A 127 -5.45 3.88 4.99
CA ASP A 127 -5.31 4.37 6.37
C ASP A 127 -3.91 4.10 6.94
N SER A 128 -3.31 2.96 6.58
CA SER A 128 -1.96 2.60 7.04
C SER A 128 -0.85 3.40 6.33
N VAL A 129 -0.98 3.63 5.02
CA VAL A 129 0.02 4.34 4.21
C VAL A 129 -0.06 5.86 4.42
N PHE A 130 -1.26 6.40 4.61
CA PHE A 130 -1.53 7.83 4.69
C PHE A 130 -1.95 8.27 6.10
N SER A 131 -1.53 7.53 7.13
CA SER A 131 -1.93 7.78 8.53
C SER A 131 -1.61 9.21 8.99
N GLU A 132 -0.52 9.81 8.51
CA GLU A 132 -0.13 11.20 8.78
C GLU A 132 -1.10 12.23 8.17
N TRP A 133 -1.84 11.86 7.13
CA TRP A 133 -2.85 12.71 6.50
C TRP A 133 -4.18 12.61 7.23
N MET A 134 -4.43 11.49 7.91
CA MET A 134 -5.66 11.22 8.66
C MET A 134 -5.62 11.82 10.07
N LYS A 135 -4.43 11.86 10.69
CA LYS A 135 -4.23 12.36 12.06
C LYS A 135 -3.48 13.68 12.02
N VAL A 136 -4.23 14.76 12.17
CA VAL A 136 -3.67 16.12 12.21
C VAL A 136 -3.09 16.38 13.61
N GLU A 137 -1.81 16.11 13.77
CA GLU A 137 -1.07 16.46 14.99
C GLU A 137 -0.80 17.97 15.02
N LYS A 138 -1.25 18.63 16.09
CA LYS A 138 -0.90 20.04 16.33
C LYS A 138 0.57 20.13 16.71
N GLY A 139 1.26 21.14 16.19
CA GLY A 139 2.66 21.36 16.49
C GLY A 139 3.42 22.07 15.39
N GLU A 140 4.71 22.30 15.67
CA GLU A 140 5.66 22.82 14.69
C GLU A 140 6.58 21.70 14.21
N PHE A 141 6.52 21.41 12.92
CA PHE A 141 7.41 20.47 12.25
C PHE A 141 8.58 21.23 11.61
N THR A 142 9.73 20.58 11.53
CA THR A 142 10.94 21.16 10.94
C THR A 142 11.49 20.24 9.86
N ASN A 143 12.36 20.75 9.00
CA ASN A 143 12.98 19.91 7.96
C ASN A 143 13.81 18.75 8.55
N ARG A 144 14.19 18.80 9.85
CA ARG A 144 14.88 17.72 10.57
C ARG A 144 13.95 16.82 11.39
N THR A 145 12.76 17.30 11.70
CA THR A 145 11.68 16.58 12.38
C THR A 145 10.37 16.79 11.60
N PRO A 146 10.30 16.26 10.37
CA PRO A 146 9.18 16.52 9.47
C PRO A 146 7.93 15.78 9.93
N LEU A 147 6.75 16.29 9.59
CA LEU A 147 5.48 15.58 9.83
C LEU A 147 5.49 14.23 9.11
N ILE A 148 5.90 14.23 7.84
CA ILE A 148 5.97 13.04 7.00
C ILE A 148 7.44 12.80 6.65
N ASN A 149 8.07 11.77 7.19
CA ASN A 149 9.49 11.49 6.91
C ASN A 149 9.72 10.99 5.46
N SER A 150 10.98 10.96 5.02
CA SER A 150 11.34 10.61 3.63
C SER A 150 10.87 9.22 3.18
N TYR A 151 10.90 8.22 4.07
CA TYR A 151 10.47 6.86 3.74
C TYR A 151 8.95 6.80 3.55
N ARG A 152 8.22 7.50 4.42
CA ARG A 152 6.76 7.64 4.33
C ARG A 152 6.33 8.39 3.08
N ARG A 153 7.02 9.49 2.73
CA ARG A 153 6.79 10.20 1.46
C ARG A 153 7.02 9.31 0.23
N ASN A 154 8.07 8.49 0.23
CA ASN A 154 8.33 7.53 -0.85
C ASN A 154 7.19 6.49 -0.97
N LEU A 155 6.80 5.87 0.14
CA LEU A 155 5.70 4.91 0.19
C LEU A 155 4.37 5.50 -0.30
N GLN A 156 4.05 6.71 0.16
CA GLN A 156 2.83 7.43 -0.22
C GLN A 156 2.81 7.74 -1.71
N ARG A 157 3.91 8.21 -2.29
CA ARG A 157 4.03 8.45 -3.74
C ARG A 157 3.82 7.17 -4.55
N GLU A 158 4.45 6.08 -4.14
CA GLU A 158 4.34 4.79 -4.85
C GLU A 158 2.90 4.23 -4.77
N THR A 159 2.28 4.32 -3.59
CA THR A 159 0.89 3.89 -3.41
C THR A 159 -0.06 4.75 -4.23
N LEU A 160 0.12 6.07 -4.21
CA LEU A 160 -0.67 7.02 -5.00
C LEU A 160 -0.55 6.73 -6.50
N ARG A 161 0.67 6.51 -7.00
CA ARG A 161 0.93 6.15 -8.40
C ARG A 161 0.14 4.91 -8.80
N ARG A 162 0.13 3.86 -7.97
CA ARG A 162 -0.61 2.62 -8.24
C ARG A 162 -2.12 2.82 -8.24
N LEU A 163 -2.65 3.58 -7.28
CA LEU A 163 -4.07 3.94 -7.27
C LEU A 163 -4.46 4.74 -8.53
N CYS A 164 -3.64 5.72 -8.93
CA CYS A 164 -3.86 6.48 -10.15
C CYS A 164 -3.82 5.58 -11.41
N LEU A 165 -2.89 4.61 -11.45
CA LEU A 165 -2.82 3.63 -12.55
C LEU A 165 -4.05 2.72 -12.59
N LEU A 166 -4.55 2.24 -11.43
CA LEU A 166 -5.79 1.48 -11.37
C LEU A 166 -6.97 2.29 -11.94
N VAL A 167 -7.05 3.57 -11.62
CA VAL A 167 -8.10 4.48 -12.08
C VAL A 167 -8.00 4.78 -13.58
N THR A 168 -6.80 5.04 -14.09
CA THR A 168 -6.59 5.53 -15.46
C THR A 168 -6.37 4.44 -16.51
N HIS A 169 -5.79 3.29 -16.12
CA HIS A 169 -5.34 2.26 -17.06
C HIS A 169 -5.95 0.87 -16.78
N GLY A 170 -6.78 0.71 -15.74
CA GLY A 170 -7.16 -0.56 -15.08
C GLY A 170 -7.85 -1.66 -15.90
N MET A 171 -7.35 -1.99 -17.10
CA MET A 171 -7.87 -3.00 -18.01
C MET A 171 -7.74 -4.44 -17.49
N SER A 172 -7.04 -4.66 -16.37
CA SER A 172 -6.86 -6.00 -15.76
C SER A 172 -7.43 -6.16 -14.36
N ALA A 173 -7.81 -5.07 -13.68
CA ALA A 173 -8.36 -5.12 -12.32
C ALA A 173 -9.89 -5.24 -12.36
N PRO A 174 -10.54 -5.79 -11.31
CA PRO A 174 -11.99 -5.77 -11.19
C PRO A 174 -12.57 -4.35 -11.31
N PRO A 175 -13.72 -4.16 -11.98
CA PRO A 175 -14.36 -2.84 -12.09
C PRO A 175 -14.56 -2.14 -10.73
N ASP A 176 -14.97 -2.90 -9.71
CA ASP A 176 -15.16 -2.37 -8.36
C ASP A 176 -13.85 -1.88 -7.73
N ALA A 177 -12.72 -2.53 -8.03
CA ALA A 177 -11.41 -2.08 -7.55
C ALA A 177 -11.05 -0.70 -8.12
N ARG A 178 -11.39 -0.44 -9.38
CA ARG A 178 -11.20 0.86 -10.01
C ARG A 178 -12.08 1.93 -9.36
N THR A 179 -13.37 1.66 -9.16
CA THR A 179 -14.28 2.59 -8.51
C THR A 179 -13.88 2.89 -7.06
N LEU A 180 -13.47 1.87 -6.30
CA LEU A 180 -12.98 2.04 -4.93
C LEU A 180 -11.65 2.81 -4.89
N ALA A 181 -10.71 2.53 -5.79
CA ALA A 181 -9.47 3.31 -5.89
C ALA A 181 -9.77 4.79 -6.17
N ARG A 182 -10.73 5.08 -7.06
CA ARG A 182 -11.19 6.45 -7.33
C ARG A 182 -11.77 7.12 -6.09
N MET A 183 -12.65 6.42 -5.37
CA MET A 183 -13.22 6.90 -4.10
C MET A 183 -12.12 7.24 -3.11
N LYS A 184 -11.11 6.38 -2.96
CA LYS A 184 -9.96 6.64 -2.09
C LYS A 184 -9.11 7.83 -2.54
N LEU A 185 -8.91 8.04 -3.84
CA LEU A 185 -8.22 9.23 -4.32
C LEU A 185 -8.98 10.52 -3.97
N VAL A 186 -10.32 10.52 -4.07
CA VAL A 186 -11.15 11.67 -3.66
C VAL A 186 -11.00 11.94 -2.16
N GLU A 187 -11.16 10.91 -1.32
CA GLU A 187 -10.98 11.00 0.14
C GLU A 187 -9.59 11.56 0.49
N LEU A 188 -8.54 11.05 -0.14
CA LEU A 188 -7.16 11.50 0.09
C LEU A 188 -6.94 12.95 -0.32
N ASN A 189 -7.54 13.41 -1.42
CA ASN A 189 -7.46 14.82 -1.81
C ASN A 189 -8.09 15.74 -0.75
N GLU A 190 -9.24 15.36 -0.20
CA GLU A 190 -9.89 16.10 0.88
C GLU A 190 -9.03 16.15 2.15
N LYS A 191 -8.37 15.03 2.49
CA LYS A 191 -7.46 14.96 3.65
C LYS A 191 -6.25 15.86 3.48
N ILE A 192 -5.68 15.92 2.28
CA ILE A 192 -4.60 16.87 1.96
C ILE A 192 -5.09 18.31 2.13
N ASP A 193 -6.28 18.64 1.60
CA ASP A 193 -6.86 19.98 1.73
C ASP A 193 -7.08 20.37 3.20
N GLN A 194 -7.57 19.44 4.03
CA GLN A 194 -7.75 19.64 5.46
C GLN A 194 -6.41 19.88 6.17
N LEU A 195 -5.40 19.06 5.88
CA LEU A 195 -4.09 19.16 6.51
C LEU A 195 -3.34 20.45 6.13
N LEU A 196 -3.39 20.86 4.86
CA LEU A 196 -2.77 22.11 4.38
C LEU A 196 -3.43 23.36 4.99
N LYS A 197 -4.71 23.27 5.39
CA LYS A 197 -5.49 24.37 6.00
C LYS A 197 -5.59 24.27 7.52
N ALA A 198 -4.99 23.25 8.13
CA ALA A 198 -5.13 22.97 9.54
C ALA A 198 -4.53 24.10 10.40
N LYS A 199 -5.34 24.64 11.31
CA LYS A 199 -4.87 25.65 12.27
C LYS A 199 -4.04 24.99 13.37
N GLY A 200 -2.93 25.61 13.75
CA GLY A 200 -2.04 25.10 14.78
C GLY A 200 -1.10 23.99 14.31
N VAL A 201 -0.96 23.82 12.99
CA VAL A 201 0.01 22.93 12.35
C VAL A 201 0.93 23.77 11.49
N LYS A 202 2.23 23.78 11.82
CA LYS A 202 3.25 24.40 10.98
C LYS A 202 4.04 23.29 10.31
N LEU A 203 3.71 23.02 9.05
CA LEU A 203 4.36 21.99 8.25
C LEU A 203 5.80 22.40 7.91
N ASP A 204 6.69 21.41 7.88
CA ASP A 204 8.01 21.55 7.27
C ASP A 204 7.90 21.64 5.73
N ASP A 205 8.96 22.13 5.08
CA ASP A 205 8.94 22.38 3.63
C ASP A 205 8.76 21.08 2.84
N TYR A 206 9.38 19.98 3.29
CA TYR A 206 9.29 18.71 2.60
C TYR A 206 7.89 18.11 2.67
N SER A 207 7.26 18.12 3.84
CA SER A 207 5.88 17.61 3.98
C SER A 207 4.90 18.48 3.22
N LYS A 208 5.06 19.81 3.26
CA LYS A 208 4.20 20.74 2.50
C LYS A 208 4.32 20.52 0.99
N ALA A 209 5.55 20.48 0.46
CA ALA A 209 5.79 20.27 -0.97
C ALA A 209 5.25 18.90 -1.44
N HIS A 210 5.46 17.85 -0.64
CA HIS A 210 4.95 16.51 -0.92
C HIS A 210 3.42 16.46 -0.98
N LEU A 211 2.73 17.07 -0.02
CA LEU A 211 1.27 17.15 -0.01
C LEU A 211 0.74 17.89 -1.26
N MET A 212 1.35 19.02 -1.63
CA MET A 212 0.97 19.79 -2.81
C MET A 212 1.19 19.01 -4.11
N ASP A 213 2.29 18.26 -4.22
CA ASP A 213 2.57 17.40 -5.37
C ASP A 213 1.56 16.24 -5.46
N CYS A 214 1.35 15.51 -4.36
CA CYS A 214 0.35 14.45 -4.30
C CYS A 214 -1.05 14.95 -4.68
N GLN A 215 -1.44 16.13 -4.21
CA GLN A 215 -2.73 16.73 -4.56
C GLN A 215 -2.85 16.99 -6.06
N THR A 216 -1.78 17.50 -6.68
CA THR A 216 -1.73 17.75 -8.12
C THR A 216 -1.86 16.46 -8.92
N VAL A 217 -1.15 15.40 -8.50
CA VAL A 217 -1.21 14.08 -9.13
C VAL A 217 -2.61 13.47 -9.02
N ILE A 218 -3.24 13.55 -7.85
CA ILE A 218 -4.61 13.07 -7.63
C ILE A 218 -5.59 13.75 -8.59
N LYS A 219 -5.59 15.09 -8.61
CA LYS A 219 -6.51 15.88 -9.45
C LYS A 219 -6.37 15.51 -10.91
N ARG A 220 -5.13 15.42 -11.42
CA ARG A 220 -4.84 15.00 -12.80
C ARG A 220 -5.36 13.59 -13.12
N ALA A 221 -5.21 12.64 -12.20
CA ALA A 221 -5.70 11.28 -12.42
C ALA A 221 -7.23 11.22 -12.46
N LEU A 222 -7.91 11.96 -11.56
CA LEU A 222 -9.36 12.05 -11.53
C LEU A 222 -9.94 12.76 -12.77
N ASP A 223 -9.26 13.80 -13.27
CA ASP A 223 -9.67 14.53 -14.49
C ASP A 223 -9.45 13.69 -15.77
N ALA A 224 -8.32 12.96 -15.86
CA ALA A 224 -8.01 12.11 -17.00
C ALA A 224 -9.08 11.02 -17.22
N GLU A 225 -9.59 10.42 -16.13
CA GLU A 225 -10.65 9.41 -16.21
C GLU A 225 -11.97 9.97 -16.76
N VAL A 226 -12.36 11.19 -16.37
CA VAL A 226 -13.57 11.85 -16.89
C VAL A 226 -13.49 12.00 -18.41
N THR A 227 -12.30 12.21 -18.95
CA THR A 227 -12.07 12.36 -20.40
C THR A 227 -12.17 11.01 -21.13
N VAL A 228 -11.68 9.93 -20.53
CA VAL A 228 -11.80 8.57 -21.11
C VAL A 228 -13.25 8.09 -21.10
N SER A 229 -14.02 8.40 -20.05
CA SER A 229 -15.43 7.98 -19.95
C SER A 229 -16.37 8.74 -20.89
N SER A 230 -16.04 9.97 -21.31
CA SER A 230 -16.88 10.77 -22.21
C SER A 230 -16.62 10.49 -23.70
N ALA A 231 -15.59 9.72 -24.02
CA ALA A 231 -15.21 9.34 -25.38
C ALA A 231 -15.75 7.96 -25.82
N ASN A 232 -16.57 7.30 -25.01
CA ASN A 232 -17.20 6.01 -25.29
C ASN A 232 -18.72 6.14 -25.44
#